data_AF-A0A1V2ZD36-F1
#
_entry.id   AF-A0A1V2ZD36-F1
#
_cell.length_a   1.000
_cell.length_b   1.000
_cell.length_c   1.000
_cell.angle_alpha   90.00
_cell.angle_beta   90.00
_cell.angle_gamma   90.00
#
_symmetry.space_group_name_H-M   'P 1'
#
loop_
_entity.id
_entity.type
_entity.pdbx_description
1 polymer ?
#
loop_
_entity_poly.entity_id
_entity_poly.type
_entity_poly.pdbx_seq_one_letter_code
_entity_poly.pdbx_strand_id
1 'polypeptide(L)'
;MHPSTLVRQLDGEVKVGTVVAICRAYGAPILPAFVAAGFITSDEAERTSTEAALRDASDRQLAEEILRRVIEAEREHPELTEPLDDDQVDEAVEKSNIRRLNVGGRPDTLTDEEIAERYGDRIAADTSDPEQDLDHRTP
;
A
#
# COMPACT_ATOMS: atom_id res chain seq x y z
N MET A 1 2.12 -54.78 1.46
CA MET A 1 2.05 -53.99 2.71
C MET A 1 1.96 -52.53 2.31
N HIS A 2 0.77 -51.94 2.26
CA HIS A 2 0.61 -50.52 1.91
C HIS A 2 0.12 -49.77 3.14
N PRO A 3 0.97 -48.95 3.79
CA PRO A 3 0.50 -48.03 4.81
C PRO A 3 -0.09 -46.83 4.05
N SER A 4 -1.40 -46.66 4.00
CA SER A 4 -1.92 -45.42 3.39
C SER A 4 -3.24 -44.99 3.99
N THR A 5 -3.15 -44.49 5.21
CA THR A 5 -4.14 -43.56 5.77
C THR A 5 -4.49 -42.45 4.77
N LEU A 6 -3.50 -42.00 3.98
CA LEU A 6 -3.67 -41.02 2.91
C LEU A 6 -4.56 -41.50 1.75
N VAL A 7 -4.39 -42.73 1.25
CA VAL A 7 -5.23 -43.25 0.16
C VAL A 7 -6.67 -43.39 0.64
N ARG A 8 -6.87 -43.85 1.88
CA ARG A 8 -8.21 -43.96 2.46
C ARG A 8 -8.87 -42.62 2.78
N GLN A 9 -8.08 -41.56 3.01
CA GLN A 9 -8.57 -40.19 3.16
C GLN A 9 -8.84 -39.53 1.81
N LEU A 10 -8.15 -39.94 0.75
CA LEU A 10 -8.41 -39.48 -0.61
C LEU A 10 -9.72 -40.08 -1.15
N ASP A 11 -10.00 -41.34 -0.82
CA ASP A 11 -11.25 -42.04 -1.18
C ASP A 11 -12.43 -41.74 -0.21
N GLY A 12 -12.19 -40.98 0.86
CA GLY A 12 -13.17 -40.67 1.90
C GLY A 12 -13.35 -39.17 2.11
N GLU A 13 -14.21 -38.79 3.07
CA GLU A 13 -14.38 -37.39 3.46
C GLU A 13 -13.10 -36.90 4.16
N VAL A 14 -12.38 -35.98 3.52
CA VAL A 14 -11.21 -35.33 4.11
C VAL A 14 -11.70 -34.53 5.32
N LYS A 15 -10.97 -34.57 6.44
CA LYS A 15 -11.31 -33.72 7.60
C LYS A 15 -10.77 -32.32 7.39
N VAL A 16 -11.54 -31.29 7.78
CA VAL A 16 -11.10 -29.88 7.74
C VAL A 16 -9.72 -29.69 8.35
N GLY A 17 -9.48 -30.29 9.53
CA GLY A 17 -8.18 -30.20 10.21
C GLY A 17 -7.00 -30.74 9.39
N THR A 18 -7.22 -31.74 8.54
CA THR A 18 -6.19 -32.27 7.63
C THR A 18 -5.87 -31.26 6.52
N VAL A 19 -6.89 -30.63 5.92
CA VAL A 19 -6.68 -29.59 4.91
C VAL A 19 -5.93 -28.39 5.50
N VAL A 20 -6.30 -27.95 6.70
CA VAL A 20 -5.60 -26.87 7.41
C VAL A 20 -4.13 -27.22 7.67
N ALA A 21 -3.85 -28.45 8.14
CA ALA A 21 -2.49 -28.90 8.40
C ALA A 21 -1.64 -28.89 7.11
N ILE A 22 -2.20 -29.34 5.98
CA ILE A 22 -1.54 -29.29 4.68
C ILE A 22 -1.30 -27.84 4.26
N CYS A 23 -2.31 -26.97 4.33
CA CYS A 23 -2.17 -25.57 3.91
C CYS A 23 -1.07 -24.86 4.71
N ARG A 24 -1.00 -25.07 6.03
CA ARG A 24 0.05 -24.50 6.88
C ARG A 24 1.43 -25.07 6.60
N ALA A 25 1.54 -26.37 6.36
CA ALA A 25 2.84 -27.02 6.08
C ALA A 25 3.45 -26.56 4.75
N TYR A 26 2.61 -26.25 3.76
CA TYR A 26 3.05 -25.90 2.40
C TYR A 26 2.83 -24.43 2.02
N GLY A 27 2.34 -23.60 2.95
CA GLY A 27 2.02 -22.19 2.68
C GLY A 27 0.92 -22.00 1.63
N ALA A 28 0.05 -22.99 1.44
CA ALA A 28 -1.00 -22.93 0.43
C ALA A 28 -2.19 -22.09 0.91
N PRO A 29 -2.90 -21.39 0.00
CA PRO A 29 -4.05 -20.56 0.36
C PRO A 29 -5.23 -21.43 0.82
N ILE A 30 -5.82 -21.07 1.97
CA ILE A 30 -6.79 -21.91 2.68
C ILE A 30 -8.18 -21.93 2.02
N LEU A 31 -8.66 -20.78 1.52
CA LEU A 31 -9.98 -20.67 0.90
C LEU A 31 -10.08 -21.52 -0.38
N PRO A 32 -9.13 -21.45 -1.34
CA PRO A 32 -9.14 -22.35 -2.50
C PRO A 32 -9.09 -23.83 -2.12
N ALA A 33 -8.34 -24.20 -1.08
CA ALA A 33 -8.27 -25.57 -0.60
C ALA A 33 -9.60 -26.07 -0.01
N PHE A 34 -10.36 -25.19 0.65
CA PHE A 34 -11.69 -25.53 1.18
C PHE A 34 -12.74 -25.63 0.09
N VAL A 35 -12.64 -24.82 -0.97
CA VAL A 35 -13.47 -24.98 -2.18
C VAL A 35 -13.16 -26.31 -2.86
N ALA A 36 -11.88 -26.63 -3.06
CA ALA A 36 -11.46 -27.89 -3.69
C ALA A 36 -11.86 -29.13 -2.87
N ALA A 37 -11.87 -29.01 -1.55
CA ALA A 37 -12.34 -30.06 -0.65
C ALA A 37 -13.87 -30.11 -0.49
N GLY A 38 -14.61 -29.15 -1.09
CA GLY A 38 -16.08 -29.10 -1.05
C GLY A 38 -16.68 -28.62 0.27
N PHE A 39 -15.89 -28.00 1.16
CA PHE A 39 -16.40 -27.47 2.43
C PHE A 39 -17.13 -26.14 2.29
N ILE A 40 -16.73 -25.34 1.30
CA ILE A 40 -17.35 -24.05 0.97
C ILE A 40 -17.50 -23.94 -0.54
N THR A 41 -18.41 -23.10 -0.98
CA THR A 41 -18.61 -22.75 -2.38
C THR A 41 -17.60 -21.68 -2.83
N SER A 42 -17.38 -21.58 -4.15
CA SER A 42 -16.57 -20.51 -4.72
C SER A 42 -17.11 -19.13 -4.33
N ASP A 43 -18.43 -18.94 -4.34
CA ASP A 43 -19.07 -17.68 -3.97
C ASP A 43 -18.80 -17.29 -2.50
N GLU A 44 -18.79 -18.26 -1.58
CA GLU A 44 -18.46 -18.01 -0.16
C GLU A 44 -16.98 -17.62 0.02
N ALA A 45 -16.09 -18.25 -0.73
CA ALA A 45 -14.67 -17.90 -0.74
C ALA A 45 -14.45 -16.49 -1.28
N GLU A 46 -15.14 -16.12 -2.37
CA GLU A 46 -15.02 -14.80 -2.99
C GLU A 46 -15.49 -13.68 -2.06
N ARG A 47 -16.65 -13.83 -1.40
CA ARG A 47 -17.18 -12.85 -0.43
C ARG A 47 -16.28 -12.66 0.79
N THR A 48 -15.47 -13.68 1.11
CA THR A 48 -14.53 -13.66 2.25
C THR A 48 -13.13 -13.18 1.83
N SER A 49 -12.92 -12.91 0.55
CA SER A 49 -11.61 -12.47 0.05
C SER A 49 -11.29 -11.03 0.48
N THR A 50 -10.00 -10.74 0.63
CA THR A 50 -9.52 -9.37 0.91
C THR A 50 -9.96 -8.39 -0.18
N GLU A 51 -10.02 -8.82 -1.44
CA GLU A 51 -10.47 -7.97 -2.54
C GLU A 51 -11.95 -7.60 -2.42
N ALA A 52 -12.81 -8.54 -2.02
CA ALA A 52 -14.21 -8.23 -1.75
C ALA A 52 -14.33 -7.23 -0.59
N ALA A 53 -13.60 -7.46 0.51
CA ALA A 53 -13.58 -6.53 1.64
C ALA A 53 -13.12 -5.12 1.26
N LEU A 54 -12.14 -4.98 0.36
CA LEU A 54 -11.68 -3.68 -0.14
C LEU A 54 -12.70 -3.01 -1.06
N ARG A 55 -13.42 -3.77 -1.88
CA ARG A 55 -14.48 -3.24 -2.77
C ARG A 55 -15.70 -2.77 -1.98
N ASP A 56 -16.04 -3.47 -0.90
CA ASP A 56 -17.19 -3.16 -0.05
C ASP A 56 -16.90 -2.09 1.02
N ALA A 57 -15.62 -1.75 1.23
CA ALA A 57 -15.23 -0.71 2.17
C ALA A 57 -15.70 0.67 1.70
N SER A 58 -16.30 1.44 2.62
CA SER A 58 -16.63 2.84 2.36
C SER A 58 -15.39 3.72 2.29
N ASP A 59 -15.49 4.86 1.59
CA ASP A 59 -14.41 5.86 1.49
C ASP A 59 -13.88 6.28 2.87
N ARG A 60 -14.78 6.41 3.86
CA ARG A 60 -14.39 6.72 5.25
C ARG A 60 -13.52 5.62 5.86
N GLN A 61 -13.89 4.36 5.68
CA GLN A 61 -13.10 3.22 6.20
C GLN A 61 -11.74 3.11 5.51
N LEU A 62 -11.69 3.40 4.19
CA LEU A 62 -10.43 3.46 3.46
C LEU A 62 -9.55 4.61 3.93
N ALA A 63 -10.11 5.80 4.16
CA ALA A 63 -9.38 6.94 4.70
C ALA A 63 -8.82 6.66 6.11
N GLU A 64 -9.62 6.03 6.98
CA GLU A 64 -9.18 5.60 8.32
C GLU A 64 -8.05 4.57 8.26
N GLU A 65 -8.09 3.63 7.31
CA GLU A 65 -7.03 2.65 7.08
C GLU A 65 -5.74 3.32 6.59
N ILE A 66 -5.82 4.23 5.62
CA ILE A 66 -4.67 4.96 5.10
C ILE A 66 -4.03 5.78 6.22
N LEU A 67 -4.83 6.51 7.00
CA LEU A 67 -4.33 7.28 8.14
C LEU A 67 -3.63 6.37 9.16
N ARG A 68 -4.20 5.20 9.46
CA ARG A 68 -3.55 4.24 10.36
C ARG A 68 -2.18 3.80 9.85
N ARG A 69 -2.07 3.51 8.54
CA ARG A 69 -0.79 3.12 7.91
C ARG A 69 0.23 4.24 7.93
N VAL A 70 -0.20 5.49 7.73
CA VAL A 70 0.67 6.66 7.86
C VAL A 70 1.22 6.71 9.29
N ILE A 71 0.35 6.66 10.31
CA ILE A 71 0.77 6.69 11.72
C ILE A 71 1.70 5.50 12.08
N GLU A 72 1.48 4.31 11.51
CA GLU A 72 2.37 3.17 11.68
C GLU A 72 3.73 3.39 11.01
N ALA A 73 3.74 3.92 9.78
CA ALA A 73 4.97 4.27 9.07
C ALA A 73 5.77 5.35 9.80
N GLU A 74 5.10 6.36 10.38
CA GLU A 74 5.75 7.38 11.22
C GLU A 74 6.48 6.78 12.43
N ARG A 75 5.96 5.68 13.01
CA ARG A 75 6.62 4.98 14.12
C ARG A 75 7.86 4.20 13.67
N GLU A 76 7.81 3.62 12.48
CA GLU A 76 8.92 2.84 11.91
C GLU A 76 10.01 3.75 11.34
N HIS A 77 9.61 4.91 10.80
CA HIS A 77 10.44 5.88 10.10
C HIS A 77 10.16 7.30 10.60
N PRO A 78 10.52 7.64 11.85
CA PRO A 78 10.28 8.97 12.41
C PRO A 78 10.96 10.08 11.60
N GLU A 79 12.08 9.79 10.93
CA GLU A 79 12.80 10.72 10.06
C GLU A 79 11.95 11.24 8.88
N LEU A 80 10.91 10.51 8.46
CA LEU A 80 10.03 10.92 7.37
C LEU A 80 8.95 11.94 7.81
N THR A 81 8.91 12.29 9.10
CA THR A 81 8.02 13.32 9.64
C THR A 81 8.68 14.68 9.79
N GLU A 82 10.02 14.72 9.75
CA GLU A 82 10.77 15.97 9.79
C GLU A 82 10.96 16.54 8.38
N PRO A 83 11.06 17.87 8.23
CA PRO A 83 11.45 18.47 6.96
C PRO A 83 12.78 17.89 6.50
N LEU A 84 12.92 17.67 5.19
CA LEU A 84 14.20 17.25 4.62
C LEU A 84 15.26 18.32 4.88
N ASP A 85 16.44 17.89 5.26
CA ASP A 85 17.62 18.75 5.31
C ASP A 85 18.23 18.94 3.91
N ASP A 86 19.08 19.95 3.75
CA ASP A 86 19.67 20.31 2.46
C ASP A 86 20.49 19.15 1.86
N ASP A 87 21.18 18.38 2.69
CA ASP A 87 21.99 17.24 2.25
C ASP A 87 21.11 16.10 1.69
N GLN A 88 19.97 15.83 2.34
CA GLN A 88 18.98 14.86 1.88
C GLN A 88 18.29 15.30 0.59
N VAL A 89 18.03 16.60 0.43
CA VAL A 89 17.47 17.17 -0.80
C VAL A 89 18.45 16.98 -1.96
N ASP A 90 19.72 17.34 -1.76
CA ASP A 90 20.77 17.19 -2.77
C ASP A 90 20.95 15.72 -3.20
N GLU A 91 20.98 14.80 -2.24
CA GLU A 91 21.07 13.36 -2.52
C GLU A 91 19.86 12.85 -3.32
N ALA A 92 18.65 13.30 -2.99
CA ALA A 92 17.43 12.93 -3.69
C ALA A 92 17.43 13.46 -5.15
N VAL A 93 17.87 14.70 -5.35
CA VAL A 93 18.04 15.32 -6.67
C VAL A 93 19.07 14.56 -7.49
N GLU A 94 20.20 14.19 -6.91
CA GLU A 94 21.24 13.41 -7.60
C GLU A 94 20.72 12.03 -8.03
N LYS A 95 20.07 11.28 -7.13
CA LYS A 95 19.47 9.97 -7.45
C LYS A 95 18.40 10.08 -8.55
N SER A 96 17.61 11.14 -8.52
CA SER A 96 16.61 11.43 -9.57
C SER A 96 17.28 11.69 -10.92
N ASN A 97 18.33 12.50 -10.95
CA ASN A 97 19.10 12.81 -12.15
C ASN A 97 19.76 11.57 -12.75
N ILE A 98 20.32 10.68 -11.93
CA ILE A 98 20.87 9.39 -12.39
C ILE A 98 19.79 8.55 -13.07
N ARG A 99 18.60 8.41 -12.47
CA ARG A 99 17.48 7.68 -13.11
C ARG A 99 17.06 8.32 -14.43
N ARG A 100 16.98 9.65 -14.47
CA ARG A 100 16.54 10.40 -15.65
C ARG A 100 17.54 10.27 -16.81
N LEU A 101 18.84 10.31 -16.55
CA LEU A 101 19.89 10.06 -17.53
C LEU A 101 19.80 8.64 -18.10
N ASN A 102 19.53 7.63 -17.26
CA ASN A 102 19.38 6.25 -17.70
C ASN A 102 18.20 6.03 -18.66
N VAL A 103 17.18 6.91 -18.63
CA VAL A 103 16.04 6.90 -19.58
C VAL A 103 16.19 7.94 -20.70
N GLY A 104 17.39 8.53 -20.87
CA GLY A 104 17.71 9.49 -21.94
C GLY A 104 17.17 10.90 -21.71
N GLY A 105 16.71 11.22 -20.50
CA GLY A 105 16.26 12.55 -20.12
C GLY A 105 17.41 13.45 -19.67
N ARG A 106 17.18 14.78 -19.67
CA ARG A 106 18.14 15.78 -19.20
C ARG A 106 18.05 15.97 -17.68
N PRO A 107 19.19 16.07 -16.97
CA PRO A 107 19.19 16.30 -15.53
C PRO A 107 18.57 17.66 -15.19
N ASP A 108 17.93 17.74 -14.02
CA ASP A 108 17.55 19.01 -13.40
C ASP A 108 18.79 19.61 -12.76
N THR A 109 19.29 20.68 -13.36
CA THR A 109 20.47 21.43 -12.89
C THR A 109 20.16 22.92 -12.81
N LEU A 110 18.89 23.30 -12.69
CA LEU A 110 18.50 24.70 -12.60
C LEU A 110 19.08 25.28 -11.32
N THR A 111 19.69 26.45 -11.42
CA THR A 111 20.13 27.21 -10.24
C THR A 111 18.92 27.82 -9.54
N ASP A 112 19.07 28.19 -8.27
CA ASP A 112 18.02 28.90 -7.52
C ASP A 112 17.53 30.17 -8.24
N GLU A 113 18.45 30.86 -8.92
CA GLU A 113 18.16 32.05 -9.73
C GLU A 113 17.29 31.69 -10.96
N GLU A 114 17.63 30.61 -11.67
CA GLU A 114 16.85 30.12 -12.82
C GLU A 114 15.48 29.54 -12.39
N ILE A 115 15.41 28.90 -11.22
CA ILE A 115 14.16 28.41 -10.63
C ILE A 115 13.26 29.60 -10.26
N ALA A 116 13.82 30.62 -9.60
CA ALA A 116 13.12 31.85 -9.25
C ALA A 116 12.63 32.60 -10.50
N GLU A 117 13.42 32.68 -11.57
CA GLU A 117 13.00 33.28 -12.84
C GLU A 117 11.85 32.50 -13.51
N ARG A 118 11.88 31.17 -13.41
CA ARG A 118 10.92 30.27 -14.09
C ARG A 118 9.63 30.00 -13.30
N TYR A 119 9.69 30.07 -11.98
CA TYR A 119 8.62 29.68 -11.06
C TYR A 119 8.30 30.71 -9.98
N GLY A 120 9.08 31.79 -9.84
CA GLY A 120 8.93 32.78 -8.76
C GLY A 120 7.52 33.34 -8.61
N ASP A 121 6.85 33.65 -9.73
CA ASP A 121 5.46 34.13 -9.72
C ASP A 121 4.41 33.06 -9.37
N ARG A 122 4.75 31.76 -9.49
CA ARG A 122 3.84 30.64 -9.15
C ARG A 122 3.99 30.17 -7.71
N ILE A 123 5.18 30.28 -7.13
CA ILE A 123 5.44 29.86 -5.74
C ILE A 123 4.89 30.91 -4.76
N ALA A 124 4.93 32.20 -5.11
CA ALA A 124 4.35 33.28 -4.31
C ALA A 124 2.80 33.22 -4.19
N ALA A 125 2.13 32.41 -5.00
CA ALA A 125 0.68 32.24 -4.94
C ALA A 125 0.22 31.23 -3.86
N ASP A 126 1.14 30.48 -3.23
CA ASP A 126 0.85 29.51 -2.17
C ASP A 126 1.39 29.94 -0.79
N THR A 127 1.56 31.26 -0.58
CA THR A 127 1.68 31.86 0.76
C THR A 127 0.33 32.45 1.19
N SER A 128 -0.75 31.71 0.97
CA SER A 128 -2.03 32.04 1.57
C SER A 128 -1.92 31.73 3.06
N ASP A 129 -1.78 32.77 3.88
CA ASP A 129 -1.88 32.67 5.33
C ASP A 129 -3.22 32.02 5.70
N PRO A 130 -3.23 30.77 6.24
CA PRO A 130 -4.47 30.00 6.43
C PRO A 130 -5.43 30.65 7.43
N GLU A 131 -4.99 31.67 8.18
CA GLU A 131 -5.82 32.38 9.15
C GLU A 131 -6.71 33.48 8.54
N GLN A 132 -6.50 33.92 7.30
CA GLN A 132 -7.30 35.02 6.71
C GLN A 132 -8.62 34.60 6.05
N ASP A 133 -8.88 33.30 5.90
CA ASP A 133 -10.07 32.79 5.19
C ASP A 133 -11.28 32.53 6.11
N LEU A 134 -11.17 32.78 7.42
CA LEU A 134 -12.26 32.52 8.39
C LEU A 134 -13.22 33.70 8.60
N ASP A 135 -12.87 34.92 8.16
CA ASP A 135 -13.64 36.13 8.52
C ASP A 135 -14.78 36.48 7.55
N HIS A 136 -15.00 35.68 6.49
CA HIS A 136 -15.99 35.99 5.45
C HIS A 136 -17.09 34.93 5.25
N ARG A 137 -17.20 33.94 6.14
CA ARG A 137 -18.30 32.96 6.13
C ARG A 137 -19.21 33.06 7.34
N THR A 138 -19.88 34.20 7.50
CA THR A 138 -21.15 34.25 8.24
C THR A 138 -22.12 35.21 7.56
N PRO A 139 -23.23 34.74 7.00
CA PRO A 139 -24.49 35.49 6.98
C PRO A 139 -25.30 35.26 8.27
#